data_AF-A0ABD0N0V7-F1
#
_entry.id   AF-A0ABD0N0V7-F1
#
_cell.length_a   1.000
_cell.length_b   1.000
_cell.length_c   1.000
_cell.angle_alpha   90.00
_cell.angle_beta   90.00
_cell.angle_gamma   90.00
#
_symmetry.space_group_name_H-M   'P 1'
#
loop_
_entity.id
_entity.type
_entity.pdbx_description
1 polymer ?
#
loop_
_entity_poly.entity_id
_entity_poly.type
_entity_poly.pdbx_seq_one_letter_code
_entity_poly.pdbx_strand_id
1 'polypeptide(L)'
;MVKSANMNGLLDSDSDSLTDCQQRVKARLHEIMQKSKDFSDEDYNKLAPTGSPSLVNSMGVIVNPVRTCDRVHTLIKSLTCQICKRLEDPKSA
;
A
#
# COMPACT_ATOMS: atom_id res chain seq x y z
N MET A 1 22.46 -28.74 -41.61
CA MET A 1 22.21 -27.59 -40.71
C MET A 1 20.84 -27.76 -40.09
N VAL A 2 20.78 -28.12 -38.82
CA VAL A 2 19.52 -28.26 -38.09
C VAL A 2 19.14 -26.86 -37.62
N LYS A 3 18.07 -26.28 -38.17
CA LYS A 3 17.46 -25.05 -37.66
C LYS A 3 16.79 -25.41 -36.34
N SER A 4 17.46 -25.17 -35.22
CA SER A 4 16.81 -25.14 -33.92
C SER A 4 15.84 -23.95 -33.91
N ALA A 5 14.56 -24.24 -33.70
CA ALA A 5 13.60 -23.23 -33.33
C ALA A 5 14.02 -22.68 -31.96
N ASN A 6 14.52 -21.45 -31.96
CA ASN A 6 14.78 -20.69 -30.75
C ASN A 6 13.43 -20.37 -30.08
N MET A 7 13.11 -21.04 -28.97
CA MET A 7 11.90 -20.83 -28.18
C MET A 7 12.13 -19.92 -26.96
N ASN A 8 13.26 -19.20 -26.89
CA ASN A 8 13.66 -18.40 -25.72
C ASN A 8 12.88 -17.08 -25.56
N GLY A 9 11.59 -17.05 -25.92
CA GLY A 9 10.75 -15.85 -25.88
C GLY A 9 9.26 -16.13 -25.71
N LEU A 10 8.89 -17.31 -25.18
CA LEU A 10 7.47 -17.69 -25.04
C LEU A 10 6.95 -17.68 -23.59
N LEU A 11 7.77 -17.37 -22.59
CA LEU A 11 7.41 -17.55 -21.17
C LEU A 11 7.55 -16.31 -20.28
N ASP A 12 8.16 -15.21 -20.74
CA ASP A 12 8.41 -14.04 -19.87
C ASP A 12 7.34 -12.92 -20.01
N SER A 13 6.37 -13.08 -20.92
CA SER A 13 5.46 -11.99 -21.31
C SER A 13 4.34 -11.66 -20.30
N ASP A 14 3.98 -12.62 -19.43
CA ASP A 14 2.86 -12.44 -18.47
C ASP A 14 3.35 -12.08 -17.06
N SER A 15 4.57 -12.46 -16.69
CA SER A 15 5.18 -12.11 -15.41
C SER A 15 5.69 -10.67 -15.38
N ASP A 16 6.29 -10.19 -16.47
CA ASP A 16 6.83 -8.83 -16.52
C ASP A 16 5.73 -7.77 -16.66
N SER A 17 4.67 -8.06 -17.42
CA SER A 17 3.55 -7.11 -17.58
C SER A 17 2.75 -6.90 -16.29
N LEU A 18 2.56 -7.96 -15.48
CA LEU A 18 1.95 -7.85 -14.15
C LEU A 18 2.88 -7.09 -13.19
N THR A 19 4.18 -7.37 -13.23
CA THR A 19 5.21 -6.70 -12.43
C THR A 19 5.32 -5.21 -12.77
N ASP A 20 5.24 -4.83 -14.05
CA ASP A 20 5.30 -3.45 -14.53
C ASP A 20 4.05 -2.64 -14.17
N CYS A 21 2.87 -3.26 -14.25
CA CYS A 21 1.63 -2.63 -13.77
C CYS A 21 1.71 -2.39 -12.26
N GLN A 22 2.14 -3.41 -11.50
CA GLN A 22 2.32 -3.32 -10.05
C GLN A 22 3.39 -2.31 -9.65
N GLN A 23 4.51 -2.23 -10.36
CA GLN A 23 5.57 -1.25 -10.12
C GLN A 23 5.12 0.16 -10.44
N ARG A 24 4.35 0.37 -11.52
CA ARG A 24 3.75 1.68 -11.83
C ARG A 24 2.74 2.09 -10.78
N VAL A 25 1.86 1.18 -10.36
CA VAL A 25 0.90 1.43 -9.26
C VAL A 25 1.64 1.72 -7.97
N LYS A 26 2.67 0.95 -7.61
CA LYS A 26 3.51 1.16 -6.44
C LYS A 26 4.22 2.50 -6.49
N ALA A 27 4.85 2.88 -7.61
CA ALA A 27 5.55 4.15 -7.77
C ALA A 27 4.58 5.33 -7.66
N ARG A 28 3.42 5.25 -8.32
CA ARG A 28 2.36 6.26 -8.26
C ARG A 28 1.80 6.38 -6.84
N LEU A 29 1.50 5.27 -6.18
CA LEU A 29 1.08 5.26 -4.78
C LEU A 29 2.16 5.81 -3.87
N HIS A 30 3.42 5.42 -4.06
CA HIS A 30 4.55 5.90 -3.27
C HIS A 30 4.74 7.41 -3.43
N GLU A 31 4.60 7.96 -4.64
CA GLU A 31 4.65 9.40 -4.90
C GLU A 31 3.47 10.14 -4.24
N ILE A 32 2.26 9.58 -4.33
CA ILE A 32 1.05 10.15 -3.69
C ILE A 32 1.18 10.08 -2.16
N MET A 33 1.70 8.96 -1.64
CA MET A 33 1.83 8.68 -0.21
C MET A 33 3.10 9.28 0.42
N GLN A 34 4.08 9.75 -0.35
CA GLN A 34 5.25 10.48 0.20
C GLN A 34 4.99 11.97 0.38
N LYS A 35 3.89 12.50 -0.15
CA LYS A 35 3.44 13.85 0.19
C LYS A 35 2.89 13.81 1.62
N SER A 36 3.78 13.98 2.60
CA SER A 36 3.43 14.12 4.02
C SER A 36 2.75 15.47 4.29
N LYS A 37 1.58 15.65 3.69
CA LYS A 37 0.76 16.86 3.80
C LYS A 37 -0.59 16.51 4.39
N ASP A 38 -1.09 17.42 5.19
CA ASP A 38 -2.46 17.36 5.68
C ASP A 38 -3.40 17.67 4.50
N PHE A 39 -4.60 17.11 4.51
CA PHE A 39 -5.59 17.39 3.47
C PHE A 39 -5.90 18.89 3.40
N SER A 40 -5.76 19.45 2.20
CA SER A 40 -6.18 20.81 1.89
C SER A 40 -7.63 20.85 1.40
N ASP A 41 -8.24 22.03 1.38
CA ASP A 41 -9.60 22.20 0.83
C ASP A 41 -9.71 21.74 -0.63
N GLU A 42 -8.63 21.88 -1.41
CA GLU A 42 -8.58 21.32 -2.77
C GLU A 42 -8.68 19.80 -2.78
N ASP A 43 -8.06 19.13 -1.80
CA ASP A 43 -8.13 17.67 -1.67
C ASP A 43 -9.53 17.23 -1.25
N TYR A 44 -10.20 17.97 -0.37
CA TYR A 44 -11.61 17.73 -0.04
C TYR A 44 -12.51 17.88 -1.27
N ASN A 45 -12.31 18.92 -2.08
CA ASN A 45 -13.09 19.12 -3.31
C ASN A 45 -12.82 18.03 -4.36
N LYS A 46 -11.59 17.51 -4.44
CA LYS A 46 -11.21 16.45 -5.40
C LYS A 46 -11.65 15.06 -4.94
N LEU A 47 -11.51 14.75 -3.65
CA LEU A 47 -11.77 13.41 -3.09
C LEU A 47 -13.22 13.22 -2.66
N ALA A 48 -13.89 14.28 -2.19
CA ALA A 48 -15.30 14.29 -1.80
C ALA A 48 -16.12 15.30 -2.61
N PRO A 49 -16.19 15.18 -3.96
CA PRO A 49 -16.84 16.15 -4.83
C PRO A 49 -18.35 16.28 -4.56
N THR A 50 -18.98 15.25 -3.99
CA THR A 50 -20.40 15.26 -3.60
C THR A 50 -20.61 15.70 -2.16
N GLY A 51 -19.54 15.99 -1.40
CA GLY A 51 -19.60 16.39 0.00
C GLY A 51 -20.20 15.33 0.92
N SER A 52 -20.04 14.03 0.62
CA SER A 52 -20.64 12.97 1.42
C SER A 52 -20.14 13.04 2.89
N PRO A 53 -21.04 13.11 3.90
CA PRO A 53 -20.62 13.33 5.28
C PRO A 53 -19.68 12.24 5.81
N SER A 54 -19.90 10.98 5.42
CA SER A 54 -19.05 9.86 5.82
C SER A 54 -17.61 10.01 5.33
N LEU A 55 -17.43 10.46 4.08
CA LEU A 55 -16.10 10.64 3.49
C LEU A 55 -15.39 11.86 4.06
N VAL A 56 -16.10 12.99 4.18
CA VAL A 56 -15.55 14.22 4.77
C VAL A 56 -15.12 13.99 6.21
N ASN A 57 -15.94 13.30 7.00
CA ASN A 57 -15.60 12.92 8.38
C ASN A 57 -14.37 11.99 8.42
N SER A 58 -14.31 11.01 7.53
CA SER A 58 -13.17 10.09 7.45
C SER A 58 -11.88 10.84 7.10
N MET A 59 -11.93 11.77 6.14
CA MET A 59 -10.79 12.63 5.80
C MET A 59 -10.37 13.51 6.98
N GLY A 60 -11.32 14.04 7.75
CA GLY A 60 -11.05 14.82 8.97
C GLY A 60 -10.44 14.00 10.11
N VAL A 61 -10.75 12.71 10.22
CA VAL A 61 -10.10 11.81 11.20
C VAL A 61 -8.69 11.42 10.76
N ILE A 62 -8.50 11.19 9.47
CA ILE A 62 -7.21 10.78 8.90
C ILE A 62 -6.22 11.95 8.90
N VAL A 63 -6.69 13.16 8.54
CA VAL A 63 -5.95 14.44 8.39
C VAL A 63 -4.74 14.34 7.46
N ASN A 64 -3.76 13.53 7.85
CA ASN A 64 -2.55 13.22 7.14
C ASN A 64 -2.49 11.70 6.89
N PRO A 65 -2.59 11.24 5.64
CA PRO A 65 -2.60 9.82 5.34
C PRO A 65 -1.28 9.13 5.73
N VAL A 66 -0.14 9.81 5.60
CA VAL A 66 1.19 9.26 5.93
C VAL A 66 1.32 9.00 7.43
N ARG A 67 1.02 10.01 8.26
CA ARG A 67 1.10 9.87 9.72
C ARG A 67 0.13 8.83 10.25
N THR A 68 -1.06 8.74 9.66
CA THR A 68 -2.04 7.71 10.01
C THR A 68 -1.54 6.31 9.65
N CYS A 69 -0.95 6.13 8.46
CA CYS A 69 -0.31 4.88 8.07
C CYS A 69 0.85 4.50 9.00
N ASP A 70 1.71 5.45 9.39
CA ASP A 70 2.82 5.21 10.32
C ASP A 70 2.33 4.73 11.69
N ARG A 71 1.23 5.32 12.18
CA ARG A 71 0.58 4.92 13.43
C ARG A 71 0.05 3.49 13.33
N VAL A 72 -0.69 3.18 12.26
CA VAL A 72 -1.23 1.82 12.02
C VAL A 72 -0.09 0.80 11.91
N HIS A 73 0.96 1.11 11.17
CA HIS A 73 2.12 0.25 11.00
C HIS A 73 2.84 -0.01 12.33
N THR A 74 3.01 1.02 13.16
CA THR A 74 3.55 0.88 14.53
C THR A 74 2.71 -0.06 15.38
N LEU A 75 1.38 0.07 15.31
CA LEU A 75 0.45 -0.80 16.04
C LEU A 75 0.55 -2.25 15.57
N ILE A 76 0.59 -2.49 14.26
CA ILE A 76 0.77 -3.83 13.69
C ILE A 76 2.09 -4.43 14.16
N LYS A 77 3.21 -3.70 14.05
CA LYS A 77 4.52 -4.16 14.54
C LYS A 77 4.50 -4.51 16.03
N SER A 78 3.87 -3.67 16.84
CA SER A 78 3.73 -3.92 18.27
C SER A 78 2.93 -5.19 18.54
N LEU A 79 1.81 -5.39 17.84
CA LEU A 79 0.98 -6.58 17.95
C LEU A 79 1.73 -7.83 17.53
N THR A 80 2.43 -7.79 16.39
CA THR A 80 3.28 -8.91 15.92
C THR A 80 4.35 -9.25 16.95
N CYS A 81 5.05 -8.25 17.52
CA CYS A 81 6.05 -8.49 18.56
C CYS A 81 5.44 -9.15 19.81
N GLN A 82 4.24 -8.72 20.22
CA GLN A 82 3.53 -9.34 21.35
C GLN A 82 3.15 -10.80 21.06
N ILE A 83 2.68 -11.09 19.84
CA ILE A 83 2.37 -12.47 19.43
C ILE A 83 3.63 -13.34 19.44
N CYS A 84 4.74 -12.87 18.86
CA CYS A 84 6.01 -13.62 18.87
C CYS A 84 6.47 -13.92 20.30
N LYS A 85 6.47 -12.92 21.19
CA LYS A 85 6.82 -13.11 22.61
C LYS A 85 5.93 -14.13 23.31
N ARG A 86 4.64 -14.15 23.01
CA ARG A 86 3.69 -15.12 23.57
C ARG A 86 3.92 -16.53 23.03
N LEU A 87 4.31 -16.69 21.77
CA LEU A 87 4.64 -17.98 21.17
C LEU A 87 5.96 -18.55 21.71
N GLU A 88 6.92 -17.70 22.05
CA GLU A 88 8.21 -18.08 22.64
C GLU A 88 8.13 -18.46 24.12
N ASP A 89 7.04 -18.12 24.81
CA ASP A 89 6.82 -18.42 26.22
C ASP A 89 5.82 -19.59 26.39
N PRO A 90 6.28 -20.86 26.35
CA PRO A 90 5.42 -22.04 26.41
C PRO A 90 4.68 -22.24 27.75
N LYS A 91 4.82 -21.31 28.70
CA LYS A 91 4.16 -21.35 30.02
C LYS A 91 2.87 -20.54 30.11
N SER A 92 2.44 -19.87 29.03
CA SER A 92 1.20 -19.07 29.01
C SER A 92 -0.02 -19.81 28.45
N ALA A 93 0.05 -21.13 28.24
CA ALA A 93 -1.07 -21.99 27.86
C ALA A 93 -1.40 -22.99 28.97
#